data_AF-A0A3S2A9X2-F1
#
_entry.id   AF-A0A3S2A9X2-F1
#
_cell.length_a   1.000
_cell.length_b   1.000
_cell.length_c   1.000
_cell.angle_alpha   90.00
_cell.angle_beta   90.00
_cell.angle_gamma   90.00
#
_symmetry.space_group_name_H-M   'P 1'
#
loop_
_entity.id
_entity.type
_entity.pdbx_description
1 polymer ?
#
loop_
_entity_poly.entity_id
_entity_poly.type
_entity_poly.pdbx_seq_one_letter_code
_entity_poly.pdbx_strand_id
1 'polypeptide(L)'
;MKRTDGSSSNDDVPTGASASFPYDRITVERFRKSFPRARWSDELKAWFVPGKTAARRFNRWLEQELAGSNVHADSRGRDAYAFDPIVSKYLLVHQDRLEVQTPYSRSVVNTMRDVPFASWDPDRRAWTVPFRSYEQLHRRWAEIEAAAIRNEPEARKQRAAQRRGSPQDLASRARAIERRRRRYPLDPADLPPFGRPVMTRSFGVVVFVGCDGDSVDGEILRSHYSDLPDHHNYVWGRWRPADLDELIKTWPSRSKTKIDGAVWWQPTLDDLRAARKMARALERRRTRLRTITRR
;
A
#
# COMPACT_ATOMS: atom_id res chain seq x y z
N MET A 1 -5.15 28.61 -56.09
CA MET A 1 -4.39 28.01 -54.97
C MET A 1 -5.28 28.01 -53.73
N LYS A 2 -5.79 26.83 -53.33
CA LYS A 2 -6.21 26.41 -51.99
C LYS A 2 -7.06 25.15 -52.14
N ARG A 3 -6.49 24.00 -51.75
CA ARG A 3 -7.17 22.70 -51.65
C ARG A 3 -7.76 22.59 -50.24
N THR A 4 -9.00 22.11 -50.17
CA THR A 4 -9.65 21.59 -48.96
C THR A 4 -9.50 20.07 -48.88
N ASP A 5 -9.39 19.61 -47.63
CA ASP A 5 -9.70 18.32 -47.01
C ASP A 5 -9.26 16.97 -47.60
N GLY A 6 -8.76 16.12 -46.68
CA GLY A 6 -8.67 14.68 -46.89
C GLY A 6 -7.76 13.91 -45.92
N SER A 7 -8.38 13.43 -44.83
CA SER A 7 -8.11 12.15 -44.16
C SER A 7 -7.00 11.99 -43.09
N SER A 8 -7.45 11.90 -41.84
CA SER A 8 -7.35 10.76 -40.89
C SER A 8 -6.09 9.88 -40.77
N SER A 9 -5.90 9.40 -39.52
CA SER A 9 -5.04 8.30 -39.01
C SER A 9 -3.66 8.78 -38.49
N ASN A 10 -3.14 8.38 -37.32
CA ASN A 10 -3.49 7.32 -36.39
C ASN A 10 -3.16 7.76 -34.95
N ASP A 11 -4.01 7.38 -34.00
CA ASP A 11 -3.62 7.23 -32.60
C ASP A 11 -2.39 6.32 -32.53
N ASP A 12 -1.30 6.84 -31.96
CA ASP A 12 -0.08 6.10 -31.63
C ASP A 12 -0.38 5.10 -30.51
N VAL A 13 -1.04 3.97 -30.85
CA VAL A 13 -1.14 2.82 -29.96
C VAL A 13 0.31 2.34 -29.75
N PRO A 14 0.87 2.44 -28.53
CA PRO A 14 2.27 2.07 -28.31
C PRO A 14 2.44 0.59 -28.70
N THR A 15 3.16 0.33 -29.80
CA THR A 15 3.34 -1.05 -30.27
C THR A 15 4.27 -1.78 -29.29
N GLY A 16 3.70 -2.62 -28.44
CA GLY A 16 4.39 -3.38 -27.42
C GLY A 16 3.60 -4.62 -27.00
N ALA A 17 4.15 -5.39 -26.07
CA ALA A 17 3.54 -6.63 -25.59
C ALA A 17 3.42 -6.63 -24.06
N SER A 18 2.33 -7.21 -23.56
CA SER A 18 2.16 -7.52 -22.14
C SER A 18 2.83 -8.85 -21.80
N ALA A 19 3.69 -8.84 -20.80
CA ALA A 19 4.39 -9.98 -20.26
C ALA A 19 3.88 -10.27 -18.84
N SER A 20 3.36 -11.47 -18.63
CA SER A 20 2.97 -11.98 -17.32
C SER A 20 3.82 -13.20 -16.99
N PHE A 21 4.38 -13.23 -15.79
CA PHE A 21 5.17 -14.33 -15.25
C PHE A 21 5.04 -14.33 -13.72
N PRO A 22 5.35 -15.45 -13.02
CA PRO A 22 5.33 -15.51 -11.57
C PRO A 22 6.10 -14.34 -10.93
N TYR A 23 5.48 -13.68 -9.96
CA TYR A 23 6.12 -12.55 -9.26
C TYR A 23 7.06 -13.09 -8.18
N ASP A 24 8.22 -13.60 -8.59
CA ASP A 24 9.33 -13.84 -7.67
C ASP A 24 10.43 -12.78 -7.86
N ARG A 25 11.05 -12.39 -6.74
CA ARG A 25 11.98 -11.26 -6.70
C ARG A 25 13.18 -11.47 -7.62
N ILE A 26 13.66 -12.70 -7.72
CA ILE A 26 14.84 -13.06 -8.51
C ILE A 26 14.52 -12.94 -10.00
N THR A 27 13.41 -13.51 -10.45
CA THR A 27 12.94 -13.43 -11.84
C THR A 27 12.59 -11.99 -12.21
N VAL A 28 11.97 -11.21 -11.32
CA VAL A 28 11.72 -9.77 -11.55
C VAL A 28 13.01 -8.97 -11.64
N GLU A 29 14.01 -9.23 -10.79
CA GLU A 29 15.32 -8.56 -10.85
C GLU A 29 16.04 -8.88 -12.17
N ARG A 30 16.05 -10.14 -12.60
CA ARG A 30 16.61 -10.56 -13.90
C ARG A 30 15.85 -9.96 -15.08
N PHE A 31 14.51 -9.95 -15.01
CA PHE A 31 13.65 -9.33 -16.02
C PHE A 31 13.96 -7.84 -16.16
N ARG A 32 14.14 -7.11 -15.05
CA ARG A 32 14.48 -5.68 -15.08
C ARG A 32 15.87 -5.41 -15.65
N LYS A 33 16.84 -6.33 -15.47
CA LYS A 33 18.15 -6.26 -16.13
C LYS A 33 18.03 -6.46 -17.65
N SER A 34 17.24 -7.43 -18.10
CA SER A 34 17.06 -7.74 -19.52
C SER A 34 16.15 -6.74 -20.26
N PHE A 35 15.16 -6.17 -19.58
CA PHE A 35 14.19 -5.24 -20.12
C PHE A 35 14.13 -3.93 -19.29
N PRO A 36 15.17 -3.08 -19.34
CA PRO A 36 15.24 -1.87 -18.52
C PRO A 36 14.15 -0.82 -18.82
N ARG A 37 13.53 -0.90 -20.01
CA ARG A 37 12.43 -0.02 -20.43
C ARG A 37 11.03 -0.58 -20.16
N ALA A 38 10.91 -1.76 -19.55
CA ALA A 38 9.62 -2.35 -19.21
C ALA A 38 8.91 -1.54 -18.12
N ARG A 39 7.58 -1.43 -18.21
CA ARG A 39 6.74 -0.69 -17.27
C ARG A 39 5.64 -1.58 -16.72
N TRP A 40 5.40 -1.55 -15.42
CA TRP A 40 4.26 -2.24 -14.84
C TRP A 40 2.95 -1.54 -15.26
N SER A 41 1.99 -2.30 -15.81
CA SER A 41 0.62 -1.84 -16.04
C SER A 41 -0.29 -2.41 -14.95
N ASP A 42 -0.90 -1.52 -14.16
CA ASP A 42 -1.82 -1.91 -13.08
C ASP A 42 -3.16 -2.44 -13.62
N GLU A 43 -3.53 -2.03 -14.85
CA GLU A 43 -4.75 -2.46 -15.53
C GLU A 43 -4.65 -3.89 -16.04
N LEU A 44 -3.54 -4.23 -16.70
CA LEU A 44 -3.28 -5.57 -17.22
C LEU A 44 -2.68 -6.51 -16.16
N LYS A 45 -2.30 -5.97 -15.00
CA LYS A 45 -1.52 -6.67 -13.95
C LYS A 45 -0.29 -7.39 -14.54
N ALA A 46 0.36 -6.74 -15.49
CA ALA A 46 1.42 -7.32 -16.30
C ALA A 46 2.48 -6.26 -16.62
N TRP A 47 3.68 -6.72 -16.96
CA TRP A 47 4.74 -5.85 -17.45
C TRP A 47 4.52 -5.52 -18.93
N PHE A 48 4.42 -4.25 -19.27
CA PHE A 48 4.42 -3.78 -20.65
C PHE A 48 5.86 -3.60 -21.14
N VAL A 49 6.23 -4.34 -22.18
CA VAL A 49 7.53 -4.22 -22.84
C VAL A 49 7.35 -3.49 -24.17
N PRO A 50 8.00 -2.34 -24.37
CA PRO A 50 7.85 -1.58 -25.61
C PRO A 50 8.60 -2.21 -26.80
N GLY A 51 8.01 -2.11 -27.99
CA GLY A 51 8.62 -2.48 -29.27
C GLY A 51 7.90 -3.62 -30.00
N LYS A 52 7.97 -3.61 -31.33
CA LYS A 52 7.28 -4.56 -32.23
C LYS A 52 7.67 -6.03 -32.02
N THR A 53 8.87 -6.31 -31.51
CA THR A 53 9.38 -7.66 -31.22
C THR A 53 9.37 -8.00 -29.73
N ALA A 54 8.67 -7.20 -28.90
CA ALA A 54 8.62 -7.38 -27.46
C ALA A 54 8.16 -8.78 -27.04
N ALA A 55 7.07 -9.29 -27.62
CA ALA A 55 6.56 -10.64 -27.32
C ALA A 55 7.60 -11.72 -27.60
N ARG A 56 8.26 -11.67 -28.77
CA ARG A 56 9.28 -12.67 -29.16
C ARG A 56 10.53 -12.62 -28.27
N ARG A 57 10.98 -11.43 -27.88
CA ARG A 57 12.12 -11.27 -26.95
C ARG A 57 11.76 -11.76 -25.56
N PHE A 58 10.54 -11.48 -25.10
CA PHE A 58 10.04 -11.97 -23.81
C PHE A 58 9.96 -13.50 -23.79
N ASN A 59 9.33 -14.13 -24.80
CA ASN A 59 9.22 -15.60 -24.87
C ASN A 59 10.59 -16.26 -24.90
N ARG A 60 11.54 -15.73 -25.69
CA ARG A 60 12.93 -16.23 -25.71
C ARG A 60 13.62 -16.09 -24.35
N TRP A 61 13.44 -14.96 -23.67
CA TRP A 61 14.01 -14.76 -22.34
C TRP A 61 13.36 -15.73 -21.32
N LEU A 62 12.05 -15.91 -21.37
CA LEU A 62 11.33 -16.86 -20.53
C LEU A 62 11.79 -18.30 -20.79
N GLU A 63 11.93 -18.68 -22.05
CA GLU A 63 12.50 -19.97 -22.46
C GLU A 63 13.94 -20.14 -21.96
N GLN A 64 14.78 -19.10 -21.99
CA GLN A 64 16.14 -19.15 -21.44
C GLN A 64 16.15 -19.27 -19.91
N GLU A 65 15.26 -18.56 -19.20
CA GLU A 65 15.13 -18.71 -17.75
C GLU A 65 14.59 -20.10 -17.37
N LEU A 66 13.69 -20.67 -18.19
CA LEU A 66 13.15 -22.03 -18.01
C LEU A 66 14.17 -23.12 -18.40
N ALA A 67 14.96 -22.92 -19.46
CA ALA A 67 15.95 -23.87 -19.97
C ALA A 67 17.28 -23.85 -19.20
N GLY A 68 17.63 -22.72 -18.57
CA GLY A 68 18.68 -22.68 -17.55
C GLY A 68 18.32 -23.47 -16.29
N SER A 69 17.05 -23.86 -16.14
CA SER A 69 16.57 -24.79 -15.12
C SER A 69 16.65 -26.21 -15.69
N ASN A 70 17.41 -27.06 -15.01
CA ASN A 70 17.60 -28.47 -15.38
C ASN A 70 16.24 -29.13 -15.74
N VAL A 71 16.16 -29.86 -16.85
CA VAL A 71 14.94 -30.57 -17.32
C VAL A 71 14.35 -31.46 -16.22
N HIS A 72 15.19 -31.92 -15.29
CA HIS A 72 14.79 -32.75 -14.16
C HIS A 72 14.54 -31.98 -12.85
N ALA A 73 14.52 -30.64 -12.87
CA ALA A 73 14.37 -29.82 -11.66
C ALA A 73 13.05 -30.09 -10.92
N ASP A 74 11.94 -30.27 -11.64
CA ASP A 74 10.67 -30.61 -11.00
C ASP A 74 10.64 -32.05 -10.47
N SER A 75 11.26 -33.00 -11.17
CA SER A 75 11.41 -34.37 -10.66
C SER A 75 12.27 -34.41 -9.40
N ARG A 76 13.41 -33.73 -9.39
CA ARG A 76 14.25 -33.57 -8.19
C ARG A 76 13.48 -32.94 -7.04
N GLY A 77 12.67 -31.91 -7.33
CA GLY A 77 11.83 -31.26 -6.34
C GLY A 77 10.78 -32.21 -5.74
N ARG A 78 10.19 -33.09 -6.56
CA ARG A 78 9.29 -34.15 -6.10
C ARG A 78 10.01 -35.19 -5.24
N ASP A 79 11.20 -35.61 -5.65
CA ASP A 79 12.01 -36.57 -4.88
C ASP A 79 12.41 -35.96 -3.52
N ALA A 80 12.78 -34.68 -3.49
CA ALA A 80 13.06 -33.95 -2.25
C ALA A 80 11.83 -33.84 -1.34
N TYR A 81 10.64 -33.61 -1.91
CA TYR A 81 9.39 -33.65 -1.14
C TYR A 81 9.07 -35.04 -0.61
N ALA A 82 9.28 -36.09 -1.41
CA ALA A 82 9.06 -37.47 -0.98
C ALA A 82 10.03 -37.87 0.15
N PHE A 83 11.25 -37.34 0.13
CA PHE A 83 12.27 -37.60 1.16
C PHE A 83 11.97 -36.88 2.47
N ASP A 84 11.67 -35.59 2.43
CA ASP A 84 11.41 -34.76 3.62
C ASP A 84 10.17 -33.89 3.38
N PRO A 85 8.94 -34.42 3.59
CA PRO A 85 7.71 -33.72 3.27
C PRO A 85 7.36 -32.68 4.34
N ILE A 86 7.02 -31.47 3.88
CA ILE A 86 6.36 -30.48 4.73
C ILE A 86 4.96 -30.99 5.11
N VAL A 87 4.74 -31.24 6.39
CA VAL A 87 3.42 -31.58 6.94
C VAL A 87 2.85 -30.34 7.64
N SER A 88 1.94 -29.64 6.97
CA SER A 88 1.26 -28.47 7.53
C SER A 88 -0.12 -28.26 6.95
N LYS A 89 -1.05 -27.74 7.77
CA LYS A 89 -2.42 -27.39 7.36
C LYS A 89 -2.51 -26.31 6.28
N TYR A 90 -1.40 -25.60 6.03
CA TYR A 90 -1.31 -24.51 5.07
C TYR A 90 -0.73 -24.92 3.72
N LEU A 91 -0.28 -26.16 3.58
CA LEU A 91 0.27 -26.70 2.33
C LEU A 91 -0.66 -27.77 1.77
N LEU A 92 -1.15 -27.53 0.56
CA LEU A 92 -1.88 -28.50 -0.25
C LEU A 92 -0.96 -28.98 -1.36
N VAL A 93 -0.79 -30.29 -1.47
CA VAL A 93 0.07 -30.89 -2.48
C VAL A 93 -0.78 -31.43 -3.61
N HIS A 94 -0.51 -30.96 -4.83
CA HIS A 94 -1.10 -31.46 -6.06
C HIS A 94 -0.06 -32.27 -6.84
N GLN A 95 -0.49 -32.98 -7.89
CA GLN A 95 0.40 -33.83 -8.69
C GLN A 95 1.51 -33.04 -9.40
N ASP A 96 1.23 -31.81 -9.80
CA ASP A 96 2.09 -30.96 -10.63
C ASP A 96 2.69 -29.76 -9.86
N ARG A 97 2.12 -29.42 -8.70
CA ARG A 97 2.48 -28.20 -7.95
C ARG A 97 2.13 -28.28 -6.47
N LEU A 98 2.70 -27.35 -5.72
CA LEU A 98 2.41 -27.10 -4.32
C LEU A 98 1.54 -25.84 -4.21
N GLU A 99 0.52 -25.88 -3.36
CA GLU A 99 -0.39 -24.77 -3.12
C GLU A 99 -0.31 -24.36 -1.65
N VAL A 100 0.12 -23.13 -1.38
CA VAL A 100 0.27 -22.57 -0.03
C VAL A 100 -0.91 -21.65 0.26
N GLN A 101 -1.84 -22.11 1.08
CA GLN A 101 -3.02 -21.36 1.49
C GLN A 101 -2.83 -20.84 2.91
N THR A 102 -2.56 -19.55 3.07
CA THR A 102 -2.32 -18.92 4.38
C THR A 102 -3.20 -17.68 4.57
N PRO A 103 -3.55 -17.33 5.82
CA PRO A 103 -4.14 -16.03 6.11
C PRO A 103 -3.22 -14.89 5.65
N TYR A 104 -3.81 -13.83 5.10
CA TYR A 104 -3.04 -12.69 4.61
C TYR A 104 -2.11 -12.14 5.69
N SER A 105 -0.80 -12.16 5.42
CA SER A 105 0.24 -11.58 6.24
C SER A 105 1.29 -10.94 5.35
N ARG A 106 1.67 -9.69 5.63
CA ARG A 106 2.77 -9.03 4.89
C ARG A 106 4.07 -9.83 4.99
N SER A 107 4.31 -10.47 6.14
CA SER A 107 5.49 -11.33 6.33
C SER A 107 5.46 -12.50 5.36
N VAL A 108 4.34 -13.25 5.31
CA VAL A 108 4.19 -14.39 4.38
C VAL A 108 4.31 -13.94 2.93
N VAL A 109 3.66 -12.84 2.55
CA VAL A 109 3.76 -12.29 1.19
C VAL A 109 5.20 -11.95 0.82
N ASN A 110 5.96 -11.35 1.73
CA ASN A 110 7.36 -11.02 1.47
C ASN A 110 8.21 -12.28 1.34
N THR A 111 8.07 -13.23 2.26
CA THR A 111 8.82 -14.50 2.22
C THR A 111 8.51 -15.31 0.97
N MET A 112 7.24 -15.38 0.54
CA MET A 112 6.83 -16.09 -0.67
C MET A 112 7.37 -15.44 -1.95
N ARG A 113 7.54 -14.12 -1.98
CA ARG A 113 8.18 -13.43 -3.12
C ARG A 113 9.66 -13.77 -3.27
N ASP A 114 10.31 -14.23 -2.21
CA ASP A 114 11.70 -14.69 -2.25
C ASP A 114 11.81 -16.17 -2.67
N VAL A 115 10.69 -16.89 -2.78
CA VAL A 115 10.64 -18.25 -3.33
C VAL A 115 10.57 -18.17 -4.86
N PRO A 116 11.54 -18.74 -5.60
CA PRO A 116 11.55 -18.69 -7.07
C PRO A 116 10.28 -19.30 -7.67
N PHE A 117 9.80 -18.74 -8.79
CA PHE A 117 8.63 -19.23 -9.53
C PHE A 117 7.31 -19.28 -8.74
N ALA A 118 7.29 -18.78 -7.50
CA ALA A 118 6.07 -18.68 -6.72
C ALA A 118 5.15 -17.62 -7.34
N SER A 119 3.89 -17.97 -7.55
CA SER A 119 2.88 -17.06 -8.10
C SER A 119 1.67 -17.01 -7.20
N TRP A 120 1.06 -15.83 -7.09
CA TRP A 120 -0.19 -15.66 -6.38
C TRP A 120 -1.37 -15.92 -7.32
N ASP A 121 -2.21 -16.89 -6.97
CA ASP A 121 -3.48 -17.13 -7.64
C ASP A 121 -4.60 -16.33 -6.93
N PRO A 122 -5.16 -15.28 -7.56
CA PRO A 122 -6.19 -14.45 -6.94
C PRO A 122 -7.53 -15.17 -6.77
N ASP A 123 -7.83 -16.17 -7.60
CA ASP A 123 -9.11 -16.89 -7.59
C ASP A 123 -9.12 -17.91 -6.44
N ARG A 124 -8.02 -18.66 -6.30
CA ARG A 124 -7.82 -19.61 -5.18
C ARG A 124 -7.42 -18.92 -3.88
N ARG A 125 -6.95 -17.68 -3.95
CA ARG A 125 -6.31 -16.94 -2.85
C ARG A 125 -5.19 -17.75 -2.19
N ALA A 126 -4.39 -18.38 -3.03
CA ALA A 126 -3.30 -19.23 -2.61
C ALA A 126 -2.06 -18.94 -3.45
N TRP A 127 -0.89 -19.28 -2.91
CA TRP A 127 0.34 -19.26 -3.69
C TRP A 127 0.54 -20.60 -4.38
N THR A 128 0.80 -20.56 -5.67
CA THR A 128 1.21 -21.72 -6.46
C THR A 128 2.73 -21.75 -6.55
N VAL A 129 3.33 -22.85 -6.13
CA VAL A 129 4.77 -23.09 -6.12
C VAL A 129 5.08 -24.38 -6.89
N PRO A 130 5.87 -24.32 -7.97
CA PRO A 130 6.34 -25.51 -8.66
C PRO A 130 7.27 -26.37 -7.79
N PHE A 131 7.31 -27.68 -8.03
CA PHE A 131 8.17 -28.60 -7.26
C PHE A 131 9.66 -28.25 -7.34
N ARG A 132 10.17 -27.71 -8.47
CA ARG A 132 11.56 -27.22 -8.55
C ARG A 132 11.95 -26.20 -7.49
N SER A 133 10.97 -25.51 -6.88
CA SER A 133 11.20 -24.52 -5.83
C SER A 133 11.00 -25.09 -4.43
N TYR A 134 10.78 -26.40 -4.30
CA TYR A 134 10.47 -27.06 -3.04
C TYR A 134 11.52 -26.81 -1.97
N GLU A 135 12.80 -27.02 -2.26
CA GLU A 135 13.86 -26.82 -1.25
C GLU A 135 13.90 -25.38 -0.74
N GLN A 136 13.63 -24.40 -1.61
CA GLN A 136 13.59 -22.99 -1.23
C GLN A 136 12.36 -22.63 -0.40
N LEU A 137 11.23 -23.28 -0.68
CA LEU A 137 10.03 -23.22 0.13
C LEU A 137 10.26 -23.88 1.50
N HIS A 138 10.86 -25.07 1.53
CA HIS A 138 11.17 -25.85 2.73
C HIS A 138 12.03 -25.07 3.71
N ARG A 139 13.15 -24.49 3.24
CA ARG A 139 14.03 -23.64 4.06
C ARG A 139 13.33 -22.46 4.73
N ARG A 140 12.27 -21.95 4.13
CA ARG A 140 11.51 -20.78 4.59
C ARG A 140 10.19 -21.17 5.28
N TRP A 141 9.87 -22.46 5.33
CA TRP A 141 8.56 -22.92 5.76
C TRP A 141 8.26 -22.54 7.21
N ALA A 142 9.23 -22.71 8.11
CA ALA A 142 9.08 -22.36 9.52
C ALA A 142 8.69 -20.88 9.73
N GLU A 143 9.25 -19.96 8.95
CA GLU A 143 8.91 -18.54 9.00
C GLU A 143 7.51 -18.27 8.46
N ILE A 144 7.14 -18.93 7.36
CA ILE A 144 5.83 -18.82 6.72
C ILE A 144 4.74 -19.33 7.67
N GLU A 145 4.94 -20.50 8.26
CA GLU A 145 4.00 -21.12 9.18
C GLU A 145 3.85 -20.32 10.48
N ALA A 146 4.95 -19.90 11.11
CA ALA A 146 4.90 -19.05 12.29
C ALA A 146 4.23 -17.70 12.00
N ALA A 147 4.43 -17.14 10.80
CA ALA A 147 3.72 -15.94 10.37
C ALA A 147 2.23 -16.22 10.10
N ALA A 148 1.86 -17.37 9.56
CA ALA A 148 0.48 -17.77 9.32
C ALA A 148 -0.28 -17.97 10.64
N ILE A 149 0.26 -18.75 11.58
CA ILE A 149 -0.31 -19.01 12.91
C ILE A 149 -0.56 -17.68 13.66
N ARG A 150 0.44 -16.79 13.71
CA ARG A 150 0.28 -15.47 14.34
C ARG A 150 -0.83 -14.63 13.71
N ASN A 151 -1.09 -14.83 12.42
CA ASN A 151 -2.08 -14.07 11.65
C ASN A 151 -3.43 -14.76 11.51
N GLU A 152 -3.63 -15.91 12.18
CA GLU A 152 -4.95 -16.51 12.28
C GLU A 152 -5.94 -15.50 12.88
N PRO A 153 -7.18 -15.44 12.35
CA PRO A 153 -8.20 -14.52 12.83
C PRO A 153 -8.42 -14.61 14.35
N GLU A 154 -8.37 -15.81 14.91
CA GLU A 154 -8.51 -16.06 16.35
C GLU A 154 -7.31 -15.54 17.14
N ALA A 155 -6.08 -15.83 16.72
CA ALA A 155 -4.87 -15.27 17.33
C ALA A 155 -4.80 -13.72 17.23
N ARG A 156 -5.43 -13.12 16.21
CA ARG A 156 -5.60 -11.65 16.12
C ARG A 156 -6.62 -11.14 17.12
N LYS A 157 -7.77 -11.80 17.26
CA LYS A 157 -8.81 -11.44 18.25
C LYS A 157 -8.26 -11.55 19.67
N GLN A 158 -7.57 -12.63 20.00
CA GLN A 158 -6.98 -12.83 21.33
C GLN A 158 -5.93 -11.75 21.67
N ARG A 159 -5.05 -11.40 20.73
CA ARG A 159 -4.09 -10.28 20.93
C ARG A 159 -4.78 -8.93 21.06
N ALA A 160 -5.84 -8.69 20.29
CA ALA A 160 -6.63 -7.47 20.43
C ALA A 160 -7.35 -7.42 21.79
N ALA A 161 -7.83 -8.56 22.30
CA ALA A 161 -8.44 -8.67 23.62
C ALA A 161 -7.42 -8.47 24.74
N GLN A 162 -6.23 -9.07 24.66
CA GLN A 162 -5.15 -8.87 25.64
C GLN A 162 -4.63 -7.43 25.69
N ARG A 163 -4.64 -6.73 24.54
CA ARG A 163 -4.26 -5.31 24.48
C ARG A 163 -5.40 -4.37 24.90
N ARG A 164 -6.62 -4.87 24.98
CA ARG A 164 -7.81 -4.09 25.33
C ARG A 164 -7.68 -3.60 26.77
N GLY A 165 -7.79 -2.29 26.97
CA GLY A 165 -7.62 -1.70 28.29
C GLY A 165 -6.17 -1.48 28.72
N SER A 166 -5.19 -1.78 27.86
CA SER A 166 -3.82 -1.30 28.09
C SER A 166 -3.79 0.24 28.12
N PRO A 167 -2.85 0.87 28.84
CA PRO A 167 -2.72 2.32 28.86
C PRO A 167 -2.61 2.93 27.46
N GLN A 168 -1.94 2.21 26.54
CA GLN A 168 -1.82 2.61 25.15
C GLN A 168 -3.16 2.56 24.38
N ASP A 169 -3.99 1.53 24.61
CA ASP A 169 -5.34 1.43 24.02
C ASP A 169 -6.23 2.56 24.55
N LEU A 170 -6.24 2.81 25.86
CA LEU A 170 -7.00 3.89 26.49
C LEU A 170 -6.59 5.27 25.94
N ALA A 171 -5.29 5.57 25.88
CA ALA A 171 -4.78 6.81 25.29
C ALA A 171 -5.15 6.94 23.81
N SER A 172 -5.08 5.85 23.04
CA SER A 172 -5.46 5.86 21.62
C SER A 172 -6.95 6.15 21.42
N ARG A 173 -7.82 5.59 22.29
CA ARG A 173 -9.26 5.84 22.27
C ARG A 173 -9.58 7.27 22.66
N ALA A 174 -8.93 7.79 23.71
CA ALA A 174 -9.10 9.17 24.14
C ALA A 174 -8.72 10.14 23.00
N ARG A 175 -7.58 9.94 22.33
CA ARG A 175 -7.20 10.71 21.13
C ARG A 175 -8.19 10.55 19.97
N ALA A 176 -8.72 9.35 19.74
CA ALA A 176 -9.69 9.11 18.69
C ALA A 176 -11.04 9.80 18.96
N ILE A 177 -11.50 9.80 20.22
CA ILE A 177 -12.68 10.54 20.66
C ILE A 177 -12.45 12.04 20.47
N GLU A 178 -11.30 12.56 20.91
CA GLU A 178 -10.98 13.98 20.78
C GLU A 178 -10.94 14.42 19.31
N ARG A 179 -10.30 13.64 18.44
CA ARG A 179 -10.29 13.92 16.98
C ARG A 179 -11.69 13.96 16.37
N ARG A 180 -12.65 13.18 16.89
CA ARG A 180 -14.05 13.18 16.40
C ARG A 180 -14.81 14.45 16.78
N ARG A 181 -14.37 15.20 17.79
CA ARG A 181 -14.95 16.50 18.16
C ARG A 181 -14.67 17.60 17.13
N ARG A 182 -13.77 17.36 16.16
CA ARG A 182 -13.48 18.29 15.04
C ARG A 182 -13.06 19.69 15.48
N ARG A 183 -12.42 19.77 16.65
CA ARG A 183 -11.84 21.00 17.20
C ARG A 183 -10.32 20.87 17.28
N TYR A 184 -9.62 22.00 17.23
CA TYR A 184 -8.18 22.07 17.36
C TYR A 184 -7.78 23.43 17.96
N PRO A 185 -6.82 23.50 18.88
CA PRO A 185 -6.38 24.76 19.46
C PRO A 185 -5.76 25.67 18.39
N LEU A 186 -6.17 26.94 18.35
CA LEU A 186 -5.64 27.97 17.47
C LEU A 186 -5.14 29.15 18.30
N ASP A 187 -4.07 29.78 17.84
CA ASP A 187 -3.61 31.03 18.41
C ASP A 187 -4.48 32.18 17.84
N PRO A 188 -5.16 32.98 18.68
CA PRO A 188 -5.90 34.16 18.24
C PRO A 188 -5.04 35.17 17.48
N ALA A 189 -3.75 35.25 17.78
CA ALA A 189 -2.82 36.16 17.12
C ALA A 189 -2.34 35.64 15.76
N ASP A 190 -2.46 34.34 15.49
CA ASP A 190 -2.02 33.70 14.24
C ASP A 190 -3.06 32.69 13.74
N LEU A 191 -4.16 33.19 13.19
CA LEU A 191 -5.25 32.36 12.68
C LEU A 191 -4.93 31.80 11.27
N PRO A 192 -5.28 30.54 10.99
CA PRO A 192 -5.10 29.93 9.69
C PRO A 192 -6.06 30.51 8.65
N PRO A 193 -5.70 30.44 7.35
CA PRO A 193 -6.63 30.76 6.29
C PRO A 193 -7.79 29.75 6.26
N PHE A 194 -8.99 30.21 6.61
CA PHE A 194 -10.19 29.39 6.55
C PHE A 194 -10.50 28.93 5.12
N GLY A 195 -11.06 27.73 5.00
CA GLY A 195 -11.39 27.11 3.72
C GLY A 195 -10.19 26.62 2.91
N ARG A 196 -8.96 26.72 3.42
CA ARG A 196 -7.75 26.24 2.75
C ARG A 196 -7.11 25.08 3.52
N PRO A 197 -6.57 24.06 2.82
CA PRO A 197 -5.82 22.99 3.46
C PRO A 197 -4.52 23.51 4.09
N VAL A 198 -4.40 23.31 5.40
CA VAL A 198 -3.22 23.63 6.21
C VAL A 198 -2.73 22.40 6.94
N MET A 199 -1.44 22.36 7.26
CA MET A 199 -0.84 21.33 8.10
C MET A 199 -0.99 21.69 9.58
N THR A 200 -1.18 20.66 10.41
CA THR A 200 -1.23 20.76 11.87
C THR A 200 -0.28 19.74 12.49
N ARG A 201 0.20 20.00 13.71
CA ARG A 201 1.13 19.08 14.41
C ARG A 201 0.48 17.73 14.70
N SER A 202 -0.74 17.73 15.23
CA SER A 202 -1.36 16.51 15.73
C SER A 202 -2.23 15.79 14.69
N PHE A 203 -2.77 16.51 13.68
CA PHE A 203 -3.87 16.01 12.85
C PHE A 203 -3.58 15.89 11.35
N GLY A 204 -2.40 16.31 10.90
CA GLY A 204 -2.03 16.31 9.50
C GLY A 204 -2.68 17.46 8.73
N VAL A 205 -2.91 17.25 7.42
CA VAL A 205 -3.55 18.26 6.56
C VAL A 205 -5.06 18.32 6.85
N VAL A 206 -5.55 19.49 7.27
CA VAL A 206 -6.94 19.77 7.61
C VAL A 206 -7.39 21.10 7.00
N VAL A 207 -8.70 21.33 6.92
CA VAL A 207 -9.28 22.61 6.51
C VAL A 207 -10.03 23.20 7.70
N PHE A 208 -9.63 24.37 8.15
CA PHE A 208 -10.36 25.11 9.16
C PHE A 208 -11.60 25.77 8.55
N VAL A 209 -12.73 25.67 9.25
CA VAL A 209 -14.03 26.19 8.82
C VAL A 209 -14.41 27.44 9.61
N GLY A 210 -13.87 27.59 10.82
CA GLY A 210 -14.09 28.77 11.66
C GLY A 210 -13.38 28.63 13.01
N CYS A 211 -13.54 29.66 13.84
CA CYS A 211 -13.09 29.71 15.22
C CYS A 211 -14.27 30.16 16.08
N ASP A 212 -14.48 29.48 17.21
CA ASP A 212 -15.63 29.74 18.09
C ASP A 212 -15.31 30.78 19.18
N GLY A 213 -14.03 31.14 19.36
CA GLY A 213 -13.57 32.13 20.34
C GLY A 213 -13.49 31.61 21.77
N ASP A 214 -14.01 30.42 22.04
CA ASP A 214 -13.93 29.76 23.35
C ASP A 214 -12.49 29.36 23.69
N SER A 215 -12.06 29.67 24.91
CA SER A 215 -10.73 29.31 25.41
C SER A 215 -10.57 27.80 25.59
N VAL A 216 -9.36 27.31 25.33
CA VAL A 216 -8.99 25.90 25.50
C VAL A 216 -8.59 25.64 26.96
N ASP A 217 -9.23 24.65 27.58
CA ASP A 217 -8.84 24.16 28.91
C ASP A 217 -7.40 23.62 28.90
N GLY A 218 -6.56 24.09 29.84
CA GLY A 218 -5.17 23.69 29.99
C GLY A 218 -4.96 22.22 30.34
N GLU A 219 -5.93 21.53 30.95
CA GLU A 219 -5.84 20.08 31.16
C GLU A 219 -6.02 19.30 29.85
N ILE A 220 -6.96 19.73 29.00
CA ILE A 220 -7.18 19.17 27.66
C ILE A 220 -5.95 19.41 26.78
N LEU A 221 -5.37 20.61 26.85
CA LEU A 221 -4.16 20.98 26.12
C LEU A 221 -2.99 20.03 26.46
N ARG A 222 -2.69 19.85 27.74
CA ARG A 222 -1.60 18.96 28.21
C ARG A 222 -1.83 17.49 27.88
N SER A 223 -3.09 17.04 27.88
CA SER A 223 -3.42 15.62 27.67
C SER A 223 -3.47 15.22 26.19
N HIS A 224 -4.00 16.09 25.33
CA HIS A 224 -4.30 15.77 23.93
C HIS A 224 -3.44 16.51 22.90
N TYR A 225 -2.87 17.65 23.27
CA TYR A 225 -2.13 18.56 22.41
C TYR A 225 -0.79 18.97 23.04
N SER A 226 -0.11 18.01 23.70
CA SER A 226 1.18 18.23 24.37
C SER A 226 2.32 18.61 23.42
N ASP A 227 2.09 18.55 22.12
CA ASP A 227 2.99 18.94 21.04
C ASP A 227 2.89 20.44 20.69
N LEU A 228 1.91 21.16 21.23
CA LEU A 228 1.78 22.60 21.07
C LEU A 228 2.68 23.37 22.05
N PRO A 229 3.15 24.57 21.67
CA PRO A 229 3.85 25.45 22.60
C PRO A 229 2.99 25.79 23.83
N ASP A 230 3.66 26.11 24.94
CA ASP A 230 3.00 26.47 26.19
C ASP A 230 2.53 27.94 26.13
N HIS A 231 1.39 28.18 25.47
CA HIS A 231 0.73 29.47 25.38
C HIS A 231 -0.67 29.40 26.02
N HIS A 232 -1.03 30.42 26.79
CA HIS A 232 -2.21 30.36 27.67
C HIS A 232 -3.51 30.87 27.01
N ASN A 233 -3.45 31.35 25.76
CA ASN A 233 -4.57 32.04 25.12
C ASN A 233 -5.13 31.29 23.90
N TYR A 234 -5.03 29.96 23.86
CA TYR A 234 -5.59 29.20 22.74
C TYR A 234 -7.11 29.26 22.70
N VAL A 235 -7.65 29.33 21.48
CA VAL A 235 -9.09 29.29 21.20
C VAL A 235 -9.43 28.08 20.33
N TRP A 236 -10.67 27.60 20.42
CA TRP A 236 -11.11 26.46 19.61
C TRP A 236 -11.36 26.83 18.14
N GLY A 237 -10.60 26.20 17.25
CA GLY A 237 -10.85 26.17 15.81
C GLY A 237 -11.63 24.93 15.38
N ARG A 238 -12.70 25.10 14.59
CA ARG A 238 -13.43 24.00 13.95
C ARG A 238 -12.75 23.61 12.65
N TRP A 239 -12.56 22.32 12.43
CA TRP A 239 -11.91 21.81 11.22
C TRP A 239 -12.65 20.61 10.61
N ARG A 240 -12.41 20.40 9.32
CA ARG A 240 -12.84 19.20 8.58
C ARG A 240 -11.67 18.60 7.80
N PRO A 241 -11.74 17.30 7.43
CA PRO A 241 -10.78 16.73 6.50
C PRO A 241 -10.80 17.50 5.19
N ALA A 242 -9.62 17.70 4.59
CA ALA A 242 -9.51 18.19 3.23
C ALA A 242 -10.03 17.12 2.25
N ASP A 243 -10.77 17.54 1.24
CA ASP A 243 -11.19 16.65 0.15
C ASP A 243 -10.05 16.44 -0.86
N LEU A 244 -10.16 15.41 -1.70
CA LEU A 244 -9.13 15.11 -2.71
C LEU A 244 -8.93 16.28 -3.67
N ASP A 245 -10.00 16.92 -4.13
CA ASP A 245 -9.95 18.07 -5.03
C ASP A 245 -9.23 19.27 -4.39
N GLU A 246 -9.55 19.57 -3.13
CA GLU A 246 -8.89 20.64 -2.37
C GLU A 246 -7.39 20.36 -2.20
N LEU A 247 -7.02 19.12 -1.89
CA LEU A 247 -5.62 18.72 -1.77
C LEU A 247 -4.86 18.80 -3.09
N ILE A 248 -5.52 18.61 -4.24
CA ILE A 248 -4.93 18.74 -5.57
C ILE A 248 -4.72 20.21 -5.91
N LYS A 249 -5.72 21.06 -5.64
CA LYS A 249 -5.69 22.51 -5.92
C LYS A 249 -4.77 23.29 -4.98
N THR A 250 -4.40 22.72 -3.83
CA THR A 250 -3.51 23.36 -2.86
C THR A 250 -2.08 23.43 -3.37
N TRP A 251 -1.53 24.64 -3.37
CA TRP A 251 -0.12 24.88 -3.68
C TRP A 251 0.77 24.55 -2.46
N PRO A 252 1.89 23.85 -2.66
CA PRO A 252 2.83 23.54 -1.59
C PRO A 252 3.55 24.81 -1.11
N SER A 253 4.10 24.77 0.11
CA SER A 253 5.02 25.81 0.58
C SER A 253 6.24 25.92 -0.34
N ARG A 254 6.66 27.16 -0.65
CA ARG A 254 7.83 27.43 -1.52
C ARG A 254 9.17 27.19 -0.83
N SER A 255 9.20 27.31 0.50
CA SER A 255 10.38 27.12 1.35
C SER A 255 10.10 26.05 2.41
N LYS A 256 11.17 25.49 3.00
CA LYS A 256 11.05 24.66 4.21
C LYS A 256 10.40 25.51 5.30
N THR A 257 9.17 25.18 5.66
CA THR A 257 8.45 25.91 6.70
C THR A 257 9.20 25.72 8.02
N LYS A 258 9.62 26.82 8.65
CA LYS A 258 10.07 26.78 10.04
C LYS A 258 8.83 26.50 10.89
N ILE A 259 8.79 25.32 11.51
CA ILE A 259 7.66 24.85 12.33
C ILE A 259 7.78 25.37 13.77
N ASP A 260 8.88 26.07 14.11
CA ASP A 260 9.18 26.49 15.47
C ASP A 260 8.08 27.44 16.00
N GLY A 261 7.47 27.08 17.13
CA GLY A 261 6.30 27.77 17.69
C GLY A 261 4.98 27.67 16.89
N ALA A 262 4.98 27.23 15.63
CA ALA A 262 3.79 27.27 14.78
C ALA A 262 2.77 26.17 15.13
N VAL A 263 1.51 26.60 15.33
CA VAL A 263 0.35 25.73 15.60
C VAL A 263 -0.18 25.10 14.29
N TRP A 264 -0.04 25.82 13.18
CA TRP A 264 -0.38 25.39 11.82
C TRP A 264 0.63 25.96 10.82
N TRP A 265 0.72 25.36 9.62
CA TRP A 265 1.55 25.89 8.54
C TRP A 265 1.07 25.46 7.16
N GLN A 266 1.60 26.10 6.10
CA GLN A 266 1.34 25.66 4.74
C GLN A 266 1.99 24.28 4.48
N PRO A 267 1.25 23.28 3.97
CA PRO A 267 1.78 21.94 3.74
C PRO A 267 2.94 21.92 2.74
N THR A 268 3.91 21.04 2.98
CA THR A 268 4.97 20.76 2.00
C THR A 268 4.46 19.85 0.88
N LEU A 269 5.25 19.69 -0.19
CA LEU A 269 4.89 18.79 -1.30
C LEU A 269 4.75 17.32 -0.84
N ASP A 270 5.61 16.87 0.07
CA ASP A 270 5.59 15.48 0.55
C ASP A 270 4.38 15.22 1.47
N ASP A 271 4.02 16.20 2.28
CA ASP A 271 2.79 16.19 3.07
C ASP A 271 1.55 16.04 2.17
N LEU A 272 1.47 16.86 1.12
CA LEU A 272 0.36 16.80 0.15
C LEU A 272 0.34 15.46 -0.60
N ARG A 273 1.50 14.90 -0.96
CA ARG A 273 1.58 13.57 -1.59
C ARG A 273 1.02 12.48 -0.66
N ALA A 274 1.41 12.49 0.61
CA ALA A 274 0.90 11.54 1.61
C ALA A 274 -0.62 11.70 1.81
N ALA A 275 -1.09 12.95 1.97
CA ALA A 275 -2.51 13.25 2.14
C ALA A 275 -3.35 12.83 0.92
N ARG A 276 -2.90 13.15 -0.31
CA ARG A 276 -3.56 12.75 -1.57
C ARG A 276 -3.64 11.23 -1.71
N LYS A 277 -2.58 10.50 -1.33
CA LYS A 277 -2.56 9.03 -1.37
C LYS A 277 -3.61 8.45 -0.41
N MET A 278 -3.72 9.01 0.81
CA MET A 278 -4.74 8.59 1.78
C MET A 278 -6.16 8.92 1.32
N ALA A 279 -6.39 10.13 0.78
CA ALA A 279 -7.69 10.55 0.27
C ALA A 279 -8.18 9.64 -0.88
N ARG A 280 -7.31 9.36 -1.86
CA ARG A 280 -7.61 8.40 -2.95
C ARG A 280 -7.96 7.01 -2.44
N ALA A 281 -7.25 6.52 -1.41
CA ALA A 281 -7.54 5.21 -0.83
C ALA A 281 -8.93 5.18 -0.14
N LEU A 282 -9.30 6.27 0.54
CA LEU A 282 -10.60 6.41 1.18
C LEU A 282 -11.74 6.48 0.15
N GLU A 283 -11.57 7.25 -0.93
CA GLU A 283 -12.55 7.31 -2.03
C GLU A 283 -12.77 5.94 -2.66
N ARG A 284 -11.68 5.22 -3.00
CA ARG A 284 -11.79 3.85 -3.54
C ARG A 284 -12.57 2.92 -2.62
N ARG A 285 -12.35 3.02 -1.31
CA ARG A 285 -13.10 2.21 -0.32
C ARG A 285 -14.58 2.59 -0.31
N ARG A 286 -14.92 3.89 -0.36
CA ARG A 286 -16.30 4.36 -0.46
C ARG A 286 -16.99 3.87 -1.74
N THR A 287 -16.31 3.94 -2.88
CA THR A 287 -16.84 3.46 -4.17
C THR A 287 -17.09 1.95 -4.12
N ARG A 288 -16.14 1.16 -3.61
CA ARG A 288 -16.32 -0.30 -3.46
C ARG A 288 -17.50 -0.66 -2.57
N LEU A 289 -17.65 0.03 -1.43
CA LEU A 289 -18.79 -0.20 -0.53
C LEU A 289 -20.11 0.14 -1.21
N ARG A 290 -20.20 1.26 -1.94
CA ARG A 290 -21.39 1.65 -2.70
C ARG A 290 -21.75 0.64 -3.80
N THR A 291 -20.76 0.03 -4.45
CA THR A 291 -20.98 -1.03 -5.45
C THR A 291 -21.50 -2.32 -4.82
N ILE A 292 -21.05 -2.65 -3.60
CA ILE A 292 -21.51 -3.84 -2.88
C ILE A 292 -22.95 -3.68 -2.36
N THR A 293 -23.34 -2.48 -1.91
CA THR A 293 -24.71 -2.24 -1.39
C THR A 293 -25.78 -2.06 -2.49
N ARG A 294 -25.38 -2.08 -3.77
CA ARG A 294 -26.29 -1.97 -4.93
C ARG A 294 -26.46 -3.30 -5.70
N ARG A 295 -25.94 -4.40 -5.16
CA ARG A 295 -26.24 -5.77 -5.59
C ARG A 295 -27.03 -6.47 -4.51
#